data_AF-A0A9E1UTA0-F1
#
_entry.id   AF-A0A9E1UTA0-F1
#
_cell.length_a   1.000
_cell.length_b   1.000
_cell.length_c   1.000
_cell.angle_alpha   90.00
_cell.angle_beta   90.00
_cell.angle_gamma   90.00
#
_symmetry.space_group_name_H-M   'P 1'
#
loop_
_entity.id
_entity.type
_entity.pdbx_description
1 polymer ?
#
loop_
_entity_poly.entity_id
_entity_poly.type
_entity_poly.pdbx_seq_one_letter_code
_entity_poly.pdbx_strand_id
1 'polypeptide(L)'
;MNGFSLRIAVSILGLALVGAGVTPREIWRFDFEDGAVPEGKGLTYGKGVEVTVVPRKDIEGGCLQLAATKPIVFAQLNLDMPVTIEKNLILAFDHREEIPDGFQGAYLGMIFNKDGKQAFWHSDRISADWRHVELPLATLKPQFGVEMEKGLVLNRIQLYARSKDKKANGDSPCELKVWFDNVRLYVGNPDQSALAGPPYTCHNNPPLFDWHGKMDPGQRLQYSQDPSFPTDQTTVVTITSPRPFYIPEKPLKPGIWYFRREISSELFEGWGNIQKLTIPERTHSYRPPTLDMAAIIAKPHPRLLARHRPDGKPLSESERATQIRRAQSYLKLGVPEHPGPYVKDDPRWPNWIDWYGKVADKTTARYGTHLERTAKAAMVTQDKATIEAAKTLLLAACEWDPKGGSAARYGDLQAASLLKGMIWSYDACEAQLSPEEKERVLAILKERILQFYTRIRPFRINPAQNHPWKKNTIVAESALALLGVIPEAEEWLDVSLQNFTYRILPSMGFDGENQEGISYWAYGVGMLANYADLMLLVADTNLYDHPWLAQTCRFPMYLAPPSAYAIS
;
A
#
# COMPACT_ATOMS: atom_id res chain seq x y z
N MET A 1 16.38 -30.26 46.30
CA MET A 1 15.00 -30.23 46.81
C MET A 1 14.34 -28.97 46.26
N ASN A 2 13.26 -29.18 45.51
CA ASN A 2 12.25 -28.24 45.01
C ASN A 2 12.68 -27.12 44.05
N GLY A 3 12.61 -27.44 42.76
CA GLY A 3 12.44 -26.46 41.69
C GLY A 3 10.97 -26.05 41.52
N PHE A 4 10.74 -24.78 41.23
CA PHE A 4 9.46 -24.26 40.75
C PHE A 4 9.69 -23.67 39.36
N SER A 5 9.31 -24.45 38.35
CA SER A 5 9.20 -24.00 36.96
C SER A 5 7.75 -23.64 36.73
N LEU A 6 7.44 -22.34 36.58
CA LEU A 6 6.10 -21.86 36.27
C LEU A 6 5.79 -22.14 34.79
N ARG A 7 5.24 -23.33 34.50
CA ARG A 7 4.66 -23.65 33.19
C ARG A 7 3.28 -23.01 33.11
N ILE A 8 3.15 -21.93 32.34
CA ILE A 8 1.84 -21.41 31.92
C ILE A 8 1.27 -22.43 30.93
N ALA A 9 0.32 -23.23 31.39
CA ALA A 9 -0.46 -24.12 30.55
C ALA A 9 -1.41 -23.27 29.69
N VAL A 10 -1.07 -23.10 28.41
CA VAL A 10 -2.00 -22.60 27.40
C VAL A 10 -3.03 -23.72 27.20
N SER A 11 -4.19 -23.57 27.84
CA SER A 11 -5.34 -24.44 27.63
C SER A 11 -5.88 -24.17 26.23
N ILE A 12 -5.62 -25.10 25.31
CA ILE A 12 -6.28 -25.16 24.01
C ILE A 12 -7.72 -25.64 24.27
N LEU A 13 -8.60 -24.71 24.62
CA LEU A 13 -10.04 -24.89 24.44
C LEU A 13 -10.40 -24.28 23.10
N GLY A 14 -10.10 -25.02 22.03
CA GLY A 14 -10.65 -24.75 20.71
C GLY A 14 -12.12 -25.13 20.71
N LEU A 15 -12.99 -24.22 21.17
CA LEU A 15 -14.37 -24.25 20.70
C LEU A 15 -14.30 -23.93 19.21
N ALA A 16 -14.42 -24.96 18.38
CA ALA A 16 -14.82 -24.82 17.00
C ALA A 16 -16.22 -24.20 16.98
N LEU A 17 -16.28 -22.87 17.02
CA LEU A 17 -17.38 -22.13 16.43
C LEU A 17 -17.29 -22.37 14.93
N VAL A 18 -17.87 -23.50 14.50
CA VAL A 18 -18.49 -23.60 13.18
C VAL A 18 -19.25 -22.29 13.01
N GLY A 19 -18.93 -21.52 11.97
CA GLY A 19 -19.76 -20.39 11.61
C GLY A 19 -21.16 -20.92 11.40
N ALA A 20 -22.04 -20.73 12.38
CA ALA A 20 -23.47 -20.92 12.19
C ALA A 20 -23.80 -20.06 10.98
N GLY A 21 -24.12 -20.69 9.86
CA GLY A 21 -24.51 -19.99 8.65
C GLY A 21 -25.63 -19.06 9.04
N VAL A 22 -25.39 -17.75 8.95
CA VAL A 22 -26.43 -16.76 9.13
C VAL A 22 -27.42 -17.05 8.01
N THR A 23 -28.60 -17.56 8.34
CA THR A 23 -29.68 -17.74 7.36
C THR A 23 -29.90 -16.40 6.67
N PRO A 24 -29.72 -16.30 5.34
CA PRO A 24 -29.89 -15.03 4.64
C PRO A 24 -31.27 -14.45 4.91
N ARG A 25 -31.33 -13.19 5.33
CA ARG A 25 -32.59 -12.46 5.46
C ARG A 25 -32.93 -11.84 4.13
N GLU A 26 -33.82 -12.47 3.38
CA GLU A 26 -34.30 -11.96 2.10
C GLU A 26 -35.12 -10.68 2.29
N ILE A 27 -34.83 -9.64 1.51
CA ILE A 27 -35.60 -8.39 1.48
C ILE A 27 -36.63 -8.48 0.35
N TRP A 28 -36.20 -8.93 -0.83
CA TRP A 28 -37.06 -9.26 -1.96
C TRP A 28 -36.32 -10.17 -2.95
N ARG A 29 -37.08 -10.91 -3.76
CA ARG A 29 -36.60 -11.81 -4.79
C ARG A 29 -37.54 -11.88 -5.98
N PHE A 30 -36.96 -12.00 -7.17
CA PHE A 30 -37.60 -12.33 -8.43
C PHE A 30 -36.85 -13.50 -9.05
N ASP A 31 -37.44 -14.69 -9.00
CA ASP A 31 -36.90 -15.94 -9.53
C ASP A 31 -37.51 -16.33 -10.89
N PHE A 32 -38.65 -15.74 -11.26
CA PHE A 32 -39.31 -15.95 -12.57
C PHE A 32 -39.77 -17.40 -12.82
N GLU A 33 -39.89 -18.20 -11.76
CA GLU A 33 -40.25 -19.63 -11.86
C GLU A 33 -41.74 -19.85 -12.17
N ASP A 34 -42.58 -18.86 -11.90
CA ASP A 34 -44.02 -18.89 -12.19
C ASP A 34 -44.33 -18.66 -13.68
N GLY A 35 -43.33 -18.39 -14.51
CA GLY A 35 -43.46 -18.19 -15.95
C GLY A 35 -44.12 -16.86 -16.34
N ALA A 36 -44.35 -15.95 -15.39
CA ALA A 36 -45.02 -14.68 -15.61
C ALA A 36 -44.08 -13.49 -15.38
N VAL A 37 -44.21 -12.44 -16.19
CA VAL A 37 -43.51 -11.18 -15.93
C VAL A 37 -44.11 -10.56 -14.66
N PRO A 38 -43.32 -10.26 -13.60
CA PRO A 38 -43.89 -9.78 -12.36
C PRO A 38 -44.41 -8.33 -12.52
N GLU A 39 -45.74 -8.16 -12.59
CA GLU A 39 -46.38 -6.86 -12.71
C GLU A 39 -46.54 -6.17 -11.34
N GLY A 40 -46.39 -4.84 -11.30
CA GLY A 40 -46.68 -4.03 -10.11
C GLY A 40 -45.71 -4.16 -8.93
N LYS A 41 -44.63 -4.94 -9.06
CA LYS A 41 -43.63 -5.19 -7.99
C LYS A 41 -42.39 -4.28 -8.08
N GLY A 42 -42.54 -3.06 -8.60
CA GLY A 42 -41.42 -2.11 -8.75
C GLY A 42 -40.41 -2.48 -9.84
N LEU A 43 -40.71 -3.40 -10.75
CA LEU A 43 -39.89 -3.68 -11.93
C LEU A 43 -40.34 -2.76 -13.09
N THR A 44 -39.40 -2.04 -13.69
CA THR A 44 -39.65 -1.30 -14.94
C THR A 44 -38.55 -1.57 -15.96
N TYR A 45 -38.85 -1.37 -17.24
CA TYR A 45 -37.99 -1.79 -18.33
C TYR A 45 -37.62 -0.61 -19.24
N GLY A 46 -36.49 -0.72 -19.93
CA GLY A 46 -36.06 0.26 -20.94
C GLY A 46 -37.07 0.42 -22.08
N LYS A 47 -36.98 1.54 -22.81
CA LYS A 47 -37.75 1.70 -24.05
C LYS A 47 -37.13 0.86 -25.16
N GLY A 48 -37.95 0.23 -26.00
CA GLY A 48 -37.47 -0.52 -27.17
C GLY A 48 -36.96 -1.92 -26.85
N VAL A 49 -37.38 -2.50 -25.71
CA VAL A 49 -37.22 -3.93 -25.42
C VAL A 49 -38.58 -4.60 -25.30
N GLU A 50 -38.67 -5.81 -25.82
CA GLU A 50 -39.72 -6.78 -25.51
C GLU A 50 -39.31 -7.57 -24.26
N VAL A 51 -40.24 -7.77 -23.34
CA VAL A 51 -39.99 -8.39 -22.04
C VAL A 51 -40.83 -9.64 -21.94
N THR A 52 -40.17 -10.78 -21.75
CA THR A 52 -40.83 -12.09 -21.66
C THR A 52 -40.15 -12.93 -20.58
N VAL A 53 -40.90 -13.85 -19.96
CA VAL A 53 -40.28 -14.93 -19.18
C VAL A 53 -40.18 -16.14 -20.09
N VAL A 54 -38.98 -16.70 -20.21
CA VAL A 54 -38.67 -17.82 -21.10
C VAL A 54 -38.04 -18.96 -20.29
N PRO A 55 -38.20 -20.23 -20.72
CA PRO A 55 -37.53 -21.34 -20.04
C PRO A 55 -36.01 -21.17 -20.01
N ARG A 56 -35.40 -21.46 -18.86
CA ARG A 56 -33.95 -21.55 -18.73
C ARG A 56 -33.50 -22.88 -19.34
N LYS A 57 -32.49 -22.84 -20.23
CA LYS A 57 -32.09 -24.03 -21.02
C LYS A 57 -31.28 -25.06 -20.22
N ASP A 58 -30.68 -24.61 -19.13
CA ASP A 58 -29.66 -25.31 -18.33
C ASP A 58 -30.20 -25.82 -16.98
N ILE A 59 -31.34 -25.31 -16.50
CA ILE A 59 -31.95 -25.65 -15.22
C ILE A 59 -33.48 -25.66 -15.39
N GLU A 60 -34.18 -26.50 -14.64
CA GLU A 60 -35.65 -26.46 -14.57
C GLU A 60 -36.10 -25.11 -14.00
N GLY A 61 -36.81 -24.31 -14.80
CA GLY A 61 -37.25 -22.98 -14.38
C GLY A 61 -37.41 -21.95 -15.48
N GLY A 62 -37.82 -20.74 -15.09
CA GLY A 62 -37.97 -19.58 -15.97
C GLY A 62 -36.85 -18.55 -15.79
N CYS A 63 -36.66 -17.67 -16.78
CA CYS A 63 -35.82 -16.48 -16.63
C CYS A 63 -36.39 -15.31 -17.42
N LEU A 64 -36.13 -14.09 -16.96
CA LEU A 64 -36.59 -12.87 -17.60
C LEU A 64 -35.69 -12.52 -18.79
N GLN A 65 -36.24 -12.47 -19.99
CA GLN A 65 -35.58 -11.99 -21.20
C GLN A 65 -36.01 -10.56 -21.52
N LEU A 66 -35.02 -9.70 -21.81
CA LEU A 66 -35.21 -8.41 -22.44
C LEU A 66 -34.58 -8.48 -23.82
N ALA A 67 -35.40 -8.50 -24.87
CA ALA A 67 -34.96 -8.55 -26.26
C ALA A 67 -35.17 -7.18 -26.92
N ALA A 68 -34.13 -6.58 -27.49
CA ALA A 68 -34.27 -5.34 -28.24
C ALA A 68 -35.23 -5.51 -29.43
N THR A 69 -36.25 -4.66 -29.55
CA THR A 69 -37.20 -4.68 -30.69
C THR A 69 -36.74 -3.82 -31.88
N LYS A 70 -35.64 -3.09 -31.68
CA LYS A 70 -34.91 -2.28 -32.65
C LYS A 70 -33.50 -2.06 -32.10
N PRO A 71 -32.53 -1.61 -32.91
CA PRO A 71 -31.21 -1.28 -32.42
C PRO A 71 -31.28 -0.27 -31.25
N ILE A 72 -30.75 -0.65 -30.08
CA ILE A 72 -30.65 0.17 -28.87
C ILE A 72 -29.22 0.14 -28.31
N VAL A 73 -28.88 1.14 -27.49
CA VAL A 73 -27.56 1.21 -26.84
C VAL A 73 -27.53 0.41 -25.53
N PHE A 74 -28.66 0.34 -24.83
CA PHE A 74 -28.79 -0.35 -23.55
C PHE A 74 -30.13 -1.10 -23.49
N ALA A 75 -30.11 -2.39 -23.15
CA ALA A 75 -31.29 -3.09 -22.63
C ALA A 75 -31.20 -3.05 -21.10
N GLN A 76 -32.22 -2.50 -20.44
CA GLN A 76 -32.16 -2.23 -18.99
C GLN A 76 -33.40 -2.74 -18.24
N LEU A 77 -33.13 -3.26 -17.05
CA LEU A 77 -34.07 -3.60 -16.00
C LEU A 77 -33.88 -2.61 -14.85
N ASN A 78 -34.94 -1.92 -14.42
CA ASN A 78 -34.93 -1.10 -13.22
C ASN A 78 -35.70 -1.77 -12.10
N LEU A 79 -35.15 -1.68 -10.90
CA LEU A 79 -35.74 -2.06 -9.62
C LEU A 79 -36.09 -0.76 -8.89
N ASP A 80 -37.30 -0.26 -9.13
CA ASP A 80 -37.91 0.94 -8.56
C ASP A 80 -38.47 0.68 -7.15
N MET A 81 -37.63 0.15 -6.27
CA MET A 81 -37.97 -0.12 -4.88
C MET A 81 -36.96 0.56 -3.95
N PRO A 82 -37.42 1.26 -2.90
CA PRO A 82 -36.50 1.88 -1.95
C PRO A 82 -35.75 0.79 -1.18
N VAL A 83 -34.42 0.89 -1.19
CA VAL A 83 -33.49 -0.01 -0.50
C VAL A 83 -32.76 0.78 0.56
N THR A 84 -32.92 0.39 1.83
CA THR A 84 -32.15 0.98 2.94
C THR A 84 -30.85 0.19 3.11
N ILE A 85 -29.72 0.88 3.08
CA ILE A 85 -28.40 0.27 3.29
C ILE A 85 -28.31 -0.28 4.71
N GLU A 86 -28.06 -1.58 4.78
CA GLU A 86 -27.81 -2.30 6.02
C GLU A 86 -26.44 -2.98 5.98
N LYS A 87 -25.93 -3.36 7.15
CA LYS A 87 -24.71 -4.15 7.23
C LYS A 87 -24.92 -5.46 6.48
N ASN A 88 -23.97 -5.86 5.65
CA ASN A 88 -24.03 -7.12 4.88
C ASN A 88 -25.19 -7.20 3.88
N LEU A 89 -25.65 -6.06 3.37
CA LEU A 89 -26.63 -5.99 2.29
C LEU A 89 -26.02 -6.37 0.94
N ILE A 90 -26.60 -7.35 0.26
CA ILE A 90 -26.09 -7.96 -0.97
C ILE A 90 -27.17 -7.93 -2.05
N LEU A 91 -26.79 -7.46 -3.24
CA LEU A 91 -27.53 -7.66 -4.48
C LEU A 91 -26.96 -8.90 -5.18
N ALA A 92 -27.80 -9.88 -5.49
CA ALA A 92 -27.39 -11.04 -6.27
C ALA A 92 -28.36 -11.32 -7.42
N PHE A 93 -27.84 -11.84 -8.52
CA PHE A 93 -28.61 -12.26 -9.68
C PHE A 93 -27.74 -13.07 -10.63
N ASP A 94 -28.40 -13.87 -11.47
CA ASP A 94 -27.78 -14.49 -12.62
C ASP A 94 -28.05 -13.65 -13.87
N HIS A 95 -27.08 -13.59 -14.78
CA HIS A 95 -27.26 -12.93 -16.06
C HIS A 95 -26.54 -13.67 -17.20
N ARG A 96 -27.02 -13.45 -18.42
CA ARG A 96 -26.31 -13.75 -19.67
C ARG A 96 -26.75 -12.76 -20.73
N GLU A 97 -25.96 -12.61 -21.78
CA GLU A 97 -26.25 -11.73 -22.90
C GLU A 97 -25.98 -12.40 -24.25
N GLU A 98 -26.72 -11.94 -25.26
CA GLU A 98 -26.50 -12.28 -26.66
C GLU A 98 -26.25 -10.96 -27.40
N ILE A 99 -25.04 -10.83 -27.94
CA ILE A 99 -24.62 -9.68 -28.73
C ILE A 99 -24.61 -10.12 -30.20
N PRO A 100 -25.28 -9.38 -31.10
CA PRO A 100 -25.31 -9.73 -32.52
C PRO A 100 -23.92 -9.79 -33.17
N ASP A 101 -23.78 -10.62 -34.20
CA ASP A 101 -22.56 -10.71 -34.99
C ASP A 101 -22.13 -9.33 -35.52
N GLY A 102 -20.82 -9.06 -35.43
CA GLY A 102 -20.24 -7.76 -35.79
C GLY A 102 -20.28 -6.70 -34.69
N PHE A 103 -20.85 -7.00 -33.51
CA PHE A 103 -20.80 -6.16 -32.32
C PHE A 103 -20.02 -6.81 -31.18
N GLN A 104 -19.55 -6.00 -30.22
CA GLN A 104 -18.87 -6.45 -29.01
C GLN A 104 -19.58 -5.93 -27.76
N GLY A 105 -19.80 -6.81 -26.78
CA GLY A 105 -20.28 -6.39 -25.46
C GLY A 105 -19.24 -5.54 -24.72
N ALA A 106 -19.68 -4.47 -24.08
CA ALA A 106 -18.84 -3.68 -23.17
C ALA A 106 -18.83 -4.26 -21.75
N TYR A 107 -20.01 -4.32 -21.12
CA TYR A 107 -20.23 -4.79 -19.75
C TYR A 107 -21.73 -4.88 -19.43
N LEU A 108 -22.07 -5.61 -18.37
CA LEU A 108 -23.34 -5.48 -17.67
C LEU A 108 -23.15 -4.45 -16.54
N GLY A 109 -23.77 -3.27 -16.68
CA GLY A 109 -23.66 -2.18 -15.73
C GLY A 109 -24.74 -2.22 -14.66
N MET A 110 -24.41 -1.70 -13.48
CA MET A 110 -25.26 -1.62 -12.30
C MET A 110 -25.22 -0.18 -11.78
N ILE A 111 -26.32 0.55 -11.87
CA ILE A 111 -26.45 1.92 -11.35
C ILE A 111 -27.30 1.90 -10.08
N PHE A 112 -26.83 2.58 -9.04
CA PHE A 112 -27.56 2.74 -7.79
C PHE A 112 -27.90 4.22 -7.63
N ASN A 113 -29.18 4.55 -7.58
CA ASN A 113 -29.66 5.92 -7.57
C ASN A 113 -30.14 6.36 -6.19
N LYS A 114 -29.79 7.59 -5.83
CA LYS A 114 -30.34 8.33 -4.68
C LYS A 114 -31.07 9.55 -5.22
N ASP A 115 -32.33 9.75 -4.82
CA ASP A 115 -33.15 10.90 -5.23
C ASP A 115 -33.19 11.10 -6.76
N GLY A 116 -33.27 10.00 -7.51
CA GLY A 116 -33.33 10.00 -8.98
C GLY A 116 -32.01 10.31 -9.69
N LYS A 117 -30.88 10.42 -8.97
CA LYS A 117 -29.54 10.62 -9.53
C LYS A 117 -28.64 9.43 -9.21
N GLN A 118 -27.73 9.12 -10.13
CA GLN A 118 -26.71 8.10 -9.91
C GLN A 118 -25.82 8.49 -8.73
N ALA A 119 -25.76 7.61 -7.74
CA ALA A 119 -24.93 7.73 -6.54
C ALA A 119 -23.76 6.75 -6.58
N PHE A 120 -23.99 5.53 -7.08
CA PHE A 120 -22.94 4.51 -7.20
C PHE A 120 -23.06 3.75 -8.52
N TRP A 121 -21.96 3.10 -8.91
CA TRP A 121 -21.89 2.29 -10.11
C TRP A 121 -20.98 1.08 -9.93
N HIS A 122 -21.38 -0.04 -10.51
CA HIS A 122 -20.60 -1.26 -10.65
C HIS A 122 -20.83 -1.89 -12.02
N SER A 123 -20.06 -2.93 -12.36
CA SER A 123 -20.29 -3.71 -13.56
C SER A 123 -19.75 -5.12 -13.44
N ASP A 124 -20.37 -6.06 -14.13
CA ASP A 124 -19.78 -7.36 -14.44
C ASP A 124 -19.48 -7.48 -15.96
N ARG A 125 -18.66 -8.46 -16.33
CA ARG A 125 -18.37 -8.77 -17.74
C ARG A 125 -19.60 -9.41 -18.40
N ILE A 126 -19.83 -9.05 -19.66
CA ILE A 126 -20.82 -9.71 -20.51
C ILE A 126 -20.36 -11.15 -20.82
N SER A 127 -21.31 -12.08 -20.94
CA SER A 127 -21.05 -13.47 -21.36
C SER A 127 -22.24 -14.13 -22.03
N ALA A 128 -21.95 -15.00 -23.00
CA ALA A 128 -22.95 -15.88 -23.60
C ALA A 128 -23.36 -17.03 -22.66
N ASP A 129 -22.49 -17.37 -21.71
CA ASP A 129 -22.78 -18.33 -20.64
C ASP A 129 -23.38 -17.61 -19.44
N TRP A 130 -24.19 -18.32 -18.64
CA TRP A 130 -24.71 -17.76 -17.39
C TRP A 130 -23.60 -17.41 -16.42
N ARG A 131 -23.74 -16.22 -15.82
CA ARG A 131 -22.86 -15.70 -14.79
C ARG A 131 -23.69 -15.37 -13.56
N HIS A 132 -23.11 -15.66 -12.40
CA HIS A 132 -23.66 -15.25 -11.11
C HIS A 132 -22.96 -13.98 -10.64
N VAL A 133 -23.75 -12.99 -10.22
CA VAL A 133 -23.29 -11.78 -9.55
C VAL A 133 -23.73 -11.86 -8.09
N GLU A 134 -22.80 -11.59 -7.18
CA GLU A 134 -23.07 -11.38 -5.77
C GLU A 134 -22.29 -10.14 -5.30
N LEU A 135 -22.99 -9.03 -5.11
CA LEU A 135 -22.41 -7.71 -4.88
C LEU A 135 -22.81 -7.19 -3.49
N PRO A 136 -21.91 -7.25 -2.49
CA PRO A 136 -22.10 -6.55 -1.23
C PRO A 136 -22.09 -5.04 -1.49
N LEU A 137 -23.21 -4.37 -1.24
CA LEU A 137 -23.39 -2.96 -1.59
C LEU A 137 -22.39 -2.06 -0.85
N ALA A 138 -21.94 -2.47 0.34
CA ALA A 138 -20.90 -1.80 1.11
C ALA A 138 -19.54 -1.66 0.38
N THR A 139 -19.30 -2.47 -0.67
CA THR A 139 -18.06 -2.42 -1.47
C THR A 139 -18.09 -1.39 -2.59
N LEU A 140 -19.25 -0.77 -2.85
CA LEU A 140 -19.40 0.28 -3.85
C LEU A 140 -18.58 1.50 -3.45
N LYS A 141 -17.76 1.99 -4.38
CA LYS A 141 -16.94 3.18 -4.16
C LYS A 141 -17.84 4.43 -4.20
N PRO A 142 -17.64 5.41 -3.31
CA PRO A 142 -18.32 6.70 -3.38
C PRO A 142 -18.16 7.31 -4.78
N GLN A 143 -19.28 7.73 -5.37
CA GLN A 143 -19.30 8.50 -6.61
C GLN A 143 -20.24 9.70 -6.43
N PHE A 144 -20.01 10.76 -7.22
CA PHE A 144 -20.89 11.93 -7.29
C PHE A 144 -21.20 12.61 -5.94
N GLY A 145 -20.29 12.49 -4.97
CA GLY A 145 -20.41 13.12 -3.64
C GLY A 145 -21.38 12.44 -2.68
N VAL A 146 -21.81 11.21 -2.97
CA VAL A 146 -22.64 10.40 -2.05
C VAL A 146 -21.76 9.35 -1.38
N GLU A 147 -21.69 9.43 -0.05
CA GLU A 147 -20.99 8.43 0.77
C GLU A 147 -21.88 7.22 1.04
N MET A 148 -21.27 6.04 1.11
CA MET A 148 -21.97 4.81 1.49
C MET A 148 -22.04 4.72 3.01
N GLU A 149 -23.23 4.71 3.57
CA GLU A 149 -23.46 4.71 5.02
C GLU A 149 -24.72 3.92 5.41
N LYS A 150 -24.79 3.47 6.67
CA LYS A 150 -25.90 2.68 7.17
C LYS A 150 -27.14 3.56 7.25
N GLY A 151 -28.27 3.09 6.74
CA GLY A 151 -29.52 3.86 6.69
C GLY A 151 -29.67 4.71 5.43
N LEU A 152 -28.65 4.81 4.56
CA LEU A 152 -28.80 5.44 3.25
C LEU A 152 -29.91 4.75 2.45
N VAL A 153 -30.81 5.53 1.85
CA VAL A 153 -31.88 4.99 1.00
C VAL A 153 -31.51 5.17 -0.48
N LEU A 154 -31.47 4.07 -1.22
CA LEU A 154 -31.37 4.03 -2.67
C LEU A 154 -32.76 3.81 -3.26
N ASN A 155 -33.24 4.71 -4.12
CA ASN A 155 -34.61 4.64 -4.65
C ASN A 155 -34.74 3.77 -5.90
N ARG A 156 -33.62 3.48 -6.57
CA ARG A 156 -33.60 2.67 -7.80
C ARG A 156 -32.26 1.97 -8.01
N ILE A 157 -32.31 0.69 -8.35
CA ILE A 157 -31.17 -0.05 -8.91
C ILE A 157 -31.45 -0.30 -10.40
N GLN A 158 -30.47 -0.09 -11.28
CA GLN A 158 -30.61 -0.32 -12.72
C GLN A 158 -29.56 -1.32 -13.18
N LEU A 159 -30.00 -2.40 -13.80
CA LEU A 159 -29.16 -3.42 -14.43
C LEU A 159 -29.26 -3.27 -15.94
N TYR A 160 -28.15 -3.16 -16.65
CA TYR A 160 -28.19 -2.93 -18.09
C TYR A 160 -27.02 -3.55 -18.85
N ALA A 161 -27.29 -4.20 -19.97
CA ALA A 161 -26.26 -4.64 -20.91
C ALA A 161 -25.93 -3.51 -21.89
N ARG A 162 -24.65 -3.30 -22.18
CA ARG A 162 -24.16 -2.26 -23.09
C ARG A 162 -23.26 -2.83 -24.19
N SER A 163 -23.43 -2.37 -25.43
CA SER A 163 -22.48 -2.60 -26.53
C SER A 163 -21.30 -1.62 -26.50
N LYS A 164 -20.11 -2.10 -26.89
CA LYS A 164 -18.84 -1.36 -26.91
C LYS A 164 -18.66 -0.54 -28.19
N ASP A 165 -19.36 -0.89 -29.26
CA ASP A 165 -19.16 -0.33 -30.59
C ASP A 165 -19.54 1.15 -30.64
N LYS A 166 -18.76 1.94 -31.38
CA LYS A 166 -18.95 3.39 -31.53
C LYS A 166 -19.15 3.75 -32.99
N LYS A 167 -19.99 4.75 -33.22
CA LYS A 167 -20.08 5.52 -34.47
C LYS A 167 -19.51 6.92 -34.26
N ALA A 168 -19.36 7.70 -35.33
CA ALA A 168 -18.70 9.02 -35.31
C ALA A 168 -19.17 9.96 -34.18
N ASN A 169 -20.45 9.86 -33.76
CA ASN A 169 -21.05 10.72 -32.73
C ASN A 169 -21.69 9.94 -31.57
N GLY A 170 -21.09 8.84 -31.11
CA GLY A 170 -21.52 8.14 -29.89
C GLY A 170 -21.56 6.62 -30.01
N ASP A 171 -22.32 5.98 -29.12
CA ASP A 171 -22.44 4.52 -29.11
C ASP A 171 -23.24 4.02 -30.33
N SER A 172 -22.83 2.87 -30.86
CA SER A 172 -23.50 2.19 -31.97
C SER A 172 -24.59 1.26 -31.39
N PRO A 173 -25.88 1.51 -31.72
CA PRO A 173 -26.96 0.67 -31.22
C PRO A 173 -26.98 -0.71 -31.90
N CYS A 174 -27.40 -1.75 -31.19
CA CYS A 174 -27.56 -3.10 -31.71
C CYS A 174 -28.80 -3.81 -31.13
N GLU A 175 -29.18 -4.93 -31.73
CA GLU A 175 -30.30 -5.77 -31.30
C GLU A 175 -29.85 -6.79 -30.24
N LEU A 176 -29.35 -6.29 -29.11
CA LEU A 176 -28.87 -7.15 -28.03
C LEU A 176 -30.03 -7.77 -27.23
N LYS A 177 -29.77 -8.93 -26.64
CA LYS A 177 -30.64 -9.57 -25.65
C LYS A 177 -29.90 -9.74 -24.34
N VAL A 178 -30.61 -9.54 -23.23
CA VAL A 178 -30.11 -9.83 -21.89
C VAL A 178 -31.14 -10.68 -21.16
N TRP A 179 -30.66 -11.67 -20.40
CA TRP A 179 -31.50 -12.44 -19.51
C TRP A 179 -31.06 -12.21 -18.07
N PHE A 180 -32.03 -12.18 -17.17
CA PHE A 180 -31.83 -12.13 -15.74
C PHE A 180 -32.59 -13.26 -15.07
N ASP A 181 -32.02 -13.81 -14.02
CA ASP A 181 -32.65 -14.82 -13.19
C ASP A 181 -32.23 -14.62 -11.72
N ASN A 182 -33.05 -15.09 -10.77
CA ASN A 182 -32.79 -15.02 -9.34
C ASN A 182 -32.37 -13.64 -8.82
N VAL A 183 -33.01 -12.57 -9.33
CA VAL A 183 -32.70 -11.19 -8.96
C VAL A 183 -33.21 -10.93 -7.56
N ARG A 184 -32.30 -10.80 -6.59
CA ARG A 184 -32.64 -10.70 -5.18
C ARG A 184 -31.77 -9.73 -4.41
N LEU A 185 -32.32 -9.24 -3.32
CA LEU A 185 -31.62 -8.44 -2.33
C LEU A 185 -31.80 -9.06 -0.95
N TYR A 186 -30.71 -9.27 -0.23
CA TYR A 186 -30.74 -9.92 1.07
C TYR A 186 -29.62 -9.40 1.98
N VAL A 187 -29.78 -9.62 3.28
CA VAL A 187 -28.72 -9.47 4.27
C VAL A 187 -28.12 -10.83 4.58
N GLY A 188 -26.82 -11.00 4.36
CA GLY A 188 -26.12 -12.27 4.56
C GLY A 188 -24.62 -12.15 4.35
N ASN A 189 -23.89 -13.26 4.48
CA ASN A 189 -22.47 -13.27 4.13
C ASN A 189 -22.33 -13.50 2.63
N PRO A 190 -21.42 -12.80 1.93
CA PRO A 190 -21.17 -13.11 0.53
C PRO A 190 -20.53 -14.49 0.41
N ASP A 191 -21.10 -15.33 -0.44
CA ASP A 191 -20.53 -16.64 -0.75
C ASP A 191 -19.29 -16.49 -1.66
N GLN A 192 -19.29 -15.47 -2.54
CA GLN A 192 -18.20 -15.23 -3.49
C GLN A 192 -17.32 -14.03 -3.14
N SER A 193 -16.04 -14.29 -2.83
CA SER A 193 -15.00 -13.26 -2.83
C SER A 193 -14.38 -13.14 -4.21
N ALA A 194 -14.34 -11.94 -4.79
CA ALA A 194 -13.72 -11.73 -6.10
C ALA A 194 -12.19 -11.84 -6.03
N LEU A 195 -11.56 -12.36 -7.09
CA LEU A 195 -10.11 -12.23 -7.29
C LEU A 195 -9.75 -10.76 -7.52
N ALA A 196 -8.78 -10.24 -6.77
CA ALA A 196 -8.34 -8.86 -6.81
C ALA A 196 -6.84 -8.72 -7.09
N GLY A 197 -6.52 -7.69 -7.87
CA GLY A 197 -5.16 -7.27 -8.19
C GLY A 197 -4.47 -8.15 -9.24
N PRO A 198 -3.37 -7.67 -9.84
CA PRO A 198 -2.52 -8.52 -10.65
C PRO A 198 -1.85 -9.58 -9.76
N PRO A 199 -1.68 -10.82 -10.23
CA PRO A 199 -0.88 -11.80 -9.50
C PRO A 199 0.57 -11.29 -9.38
N TYR A 200 1.22 -11.58 -8.26
CA TYR A 200 2.66 -11.36 -8.09
C TYR A 200 3.39 -12.64 -7.70
N THR A 201 4.67 -12.72 -8.07
CA THR A 201 5.54 -13.83 -7.69
C THR A 201 6.29 -13.47 -6.42
N CYS A 202 6.25 -14.34 -5.41
CA CYS A 202 6.99 -14.17 -4.17
C CYS A 202 8.24 -15.06 -4.18
N HIS A 203 9.42 -14.46 -4.38
CA HIS A 203 10.69 -15.17 -4.40
C HIS A 203 11.26 -15.47 -3.01
N ASN A 204 10.47 -15.31 -1.94
CA ASN A 204 10.85 -15.66 -0.57
C ASN A 204 9.83 -16.64 0.01
N ASN A 205 10.30 -17.64 0.76
CA ASN A 205 9.48 -18.66 1.38
C ASN A 205 9.93 -18.87 2.83
N PRO A 206 9.09 -18.61 3.85
CA PRO A 206 7.66 -18.30 3.74
C PRO A 206 7.31 -16.99 3.01
N PRO A 207 6.18 -16.98 2.30
CA PRO A 207 5.75 -15.83 1.52
C PRO A 207 5.23 -14.71 2.42
N LEU A 208 5.24 -13.50 1.89
CA LEU A 208 4.56 -12.35 2.48
C LEU A 208 3.11 -12.29 1.95
N PHE A 209 2.12 -12.27 2.84
CA PHE A 209 0.72 -11.94 2.52
C PHE A 209 0.42 -10.51 2.97
N ASP A 210 0.24 -9.57 2.05
CA ASP A 210 0.03 -8.16 2.36
C ASP A 210 -1.37 -7.66 1.95
N TRP A 211 -1.83 -6.56 2.54
CA TRP A 211 -3.14 -5.98 2.21
C TRP A 211 -3.18 -4.45 2.31
N HIS A 212 -4.19 -3.86 1.66
CA HIS A 212 -4.54 -2.45 1.84
C HIS A 212 -5.42 -2.24 3.07
N GLY A 213 -5.23 -1.08 3.70
CA GLY A 213 -6.04 -0.63 4.83
C GLY A 213 -5.63 -1.27 6.15
N LYS A 214 -6.40 -0.95 7.20
CA LYS A 214 -6.18 -1.49 8.54
C LYS A 214 -6.68 -2.94 8.62
N MET A 215 -5.99 -3.73 9.42
CA MET A 215 -6.50 -4.97 9.97
C MET A 215 -6.21 -4.96 11.47
N ASP A 216 -7.26 -5.14 12.26
CA ASP A 216 -7.19 -5.08 13.71
C ASP A 216 -6.81 -6.44 14.31
N PRO A 217 -6.07 -6.47 15.43
CA PRO A 217 -5.87 -7.70 16.18
C PRO A 217 -7.19 -8.41 16.47
N GLY A 218 -7.23 -9.72 16.25
CA GLY A 218 -8.44 -10.54 16.36
C GLY A 218 -9.10 -10.84 15.01
N GLN A 219 -8.87 -10.02 13.97
CA GLN A 219 -9.35 -10.34 12.62
C GLN A 219 -8.63 -11.54 12.02
N ARG A 220 -9.31 -12.28 11.14
CA ARG A 220 -8.76 -13.51 10.56
C ARG A 220 -8.22 -13.31 9.15
N LEU A 221 -7.17 -14.05 8.82
CA LEU A 221 -6.65 -14.22 7.47
C LEU A 221 -6.75 -15.70 7.12
N GLN A 222 -7.14 -16.03 5.90
CA GLN A 222 -7.08 -17.41 5.42
C GLN A 222 -6.35 -17.53 4.10
N TYR A 223 -5.71 -18.67 3.89
CA TYR A 223 -4.97 -18.97 2.68
C TYR A 223 -5.05 -20.46 2.30
N SER A 224 -5.10 -20.73 1.00
CA SER A 224 -5.21 -22.08 0.40
C SER A 224 -4.63 -22.10 -1.02
N GLN A 225 -4.35 -23.28 -1.56
CA GLN A 225 -4.06 -23.45 -3.01
C GLN A 225 -5.34 -23.55 -3.85
N ASP A 226 -6.52 -23.65 -3.21
CA ASP A 226 -7.82 -23.65 -3.86
C ASP A 226 -8.55 -22.32 -3.57
N PRO A 227 -8.99 -21.55 -4.59
CA PRO A 227 -9.66 -20.27 -4.41
C PRO A 227 -11.06 -20.39 -3.76
N SER A 228 -11.62 -21.59 -3.64
CA SER A 228 -12.87 -21.84 -2.91
C SER A 228 -12.68 -21.96 -1.39
N PHE A 229 -11.44 -22.08 -0.92
CA PHE A 229 -11.07 -22.24 0.49
C PHE A 229 -11.82 -23.40 1.20
N PRO A 230 -11.71 -24.65 0.72
CA PRO A 230 -12.33 -25.80 1.37
C PRO A 230 -11.71 -26.00 2.77
N THR A 231 -12.53 -26.36 3.75
CA THR A 231 -12.16 -26.36 5.18
C THR A 231 -10.96 -27.26 5.50
N ASP A 232 -10.82 -28.38 4.81
CA ASP A 232 -9.75 -29.36 4.98
C ASP A 232 -8.42 -28.97 4.31
N GLN A 233 -8.41 -27.99 3.40
CA GLN A 233 -7.22 -27.52 2.68
C GLN A 233 -6.94 -26.02 2.89
N THR A 234 -7.60 -25.41 3.89
CA THR A 234 -7.47 -23.98 4.19
C THR A 234 -6.86 -23.77 5.55
N THR A 235 -5.85 -22.89 5.61
CA THR A 235 -5.32 -22.42 6.88
C THR A 235 -5.98 -21.09 7.23
N VAL A 236 -6.48 -20.98 8.46
CA VAL A 236 -7.03 -19.74 9.03
C VAL A 236 -6.13 -19.31 10.19
N VAL A 237 -5.71 -18.05 10.19
CA VAL A 237 -4.86 -17.45 11.24
C VAL A 237 -5.54 -16.21 11.81
N THR A 238 -5.47 -16.05 13.13
CA THR A 238 -5.89 -14.83 13.80
C THR A 238 -4.72 -13.86 13.84
N ILE A 239 -4.93 -12.67 13.31
CA ILE A 239 -3.91 -11.62 13.30
C ILE A 239 -3.78 -11.05 14.71
N THR A 240 -2.55 -11.00 15.22
CA THR A 240 -2.24 -10.51 16.57
C THR A 240 -1.53 -9.16 16.55
N SER A 241 -1.11 -8.69 15.37
CA SER A 241 -0.34 -7.48 15.16
C SER A 241 -1.05 -6.56 14.17
N PRO A 242 -1.04 -5.23 14.38
CA PRO A 242 -1.65 -4.27 13.44
C PRO A 242 -0.84 -4.06 12.15
N ARG A 243 0.19 -4.90 11.92
CA ARG A 243 1.00 -4.86 10.69
C ARG A 243 0.12 -5.16 9.47
N PRO A 244 0.29 -4.44 8.35
CA PRO A 244 -0.53 -4.62 7.14
C PRO A 244 -0.12 -5.85 6.31
N PHE A 245 0.48 -6.85 6.96
CA PHE A 245 0.94 -8.07 6.33
C PHE A 245 1.06 -9.20 7.36
N TYR A 246 1.12 -10.43 6.85
CA TYR A 246 1.34 -11.65 7.59
C TYR A 246 2.40 -12.51 6.90
N ILE A 247 3.19 -13.23 7.69
CA ILE A 247 4.21 -14.15 7.20
C ILE A 247 3.97 -15.50 7.87
N PRO A 248 3.64 -16.56 7.11
CA PRO A 248 3.46 -17.90 7.67
C PRO A 248 4.68 -18.32 8.50
N GLU A 249 4.45 -19.05 9.59
CA GLU A 249 5.53 -19.55 10.44
C GLU A 249 6.44 -20.55 9.71
N LYS A 250 5.85 -21.36 8.84
CA LYS A 250 6.53 -22.40 8.05
C LYS A 250 6.51 -22.05 6.57
N PRO A 251 7.55 -22.43 5.81
CA PRO A 251 7.52 -22.39 4.35
C PRO A 251 6.28 -23.09 3.78
N LEU A 252 5.75 -22.57 2.68
CA LEU A 252 4.64 -23.16 1.95
C LEU A 252 5.15 -23.94 0.73
N LYS A 253 4.34 -24.87 0.22
CA LYS A 253 4.67 -25.59 -1.02
C LYS A 253 4.72 -24.61 -2.20
N PRO A 254 5.62 -24.80 -3.18
CA PRO A 254 5.55 -24.12 -4.46
C PRO A 254 4.18 -24.25 -5.13
N GLY A 255 3.83 -23.26 -5.95
CA GLY A 255 2.57 -23.20 -6.69
C GLY A 255 1.79 -21.92 -6.45
N ILE A 256 0.54 -21.94 -6.90
CA ILE A 256 -0.39 -20.83 -6.76
C ILE A 256 -1.04 -20.90 -5.38
N TRP A 257 -1.07 -19.76 -4.69
CA TRP A 257 -1.76 -19.59 -3.43
C TRP A 257 -2.75 -18.43 -3.52
N TYR A 258 -3.85 -18.60 -2.81
CA TYR A 258 -4.93 -17.64 -2.66
C TYR A 258 -5.03 -17.27 -1.20
N PHE A 259 -5.17 -15.98 -0.89
CA PHE A 259 -5.40 -15.52 0.47
C PHE A 259 -6.43 -14.41 0.51
N ARG A 260 -7.21 -14.37 1.59
CA ARG A 260 -8.17 -13.29 1.86
C ARG A 260 -8.25 -13.02 3.34
N ARG A 261 -8.52 -11.76 3.68
CA ARG A 261 -8.70 -11.31 5.06
C ARG A 261 -10.16 -11.09 5.37
N GLU A 262 -10.51 -11.28 6.62
CA GLU A 262 -11.77 -10.82 7.18
C GLU A 262 -11.76 -9.29 7.18
N ILE A 263 -12.88 -8.73 6.74
CA ILE A 263 -13.18 -7.31 6.80
C ILE A 263 -14.32 -7.19 7.79
N SER A 264 -14.16 -6.31 8.78
CA SER A 264 -15.24 -5.91 9.67
C SER A 264 -15.29 -4.39 9.72
N SER A 265 -16.45 -3.85 9.39
CA SER A 265 -16.79 -2.44 9.41
C SER A 265 -18.26 -2.29 9.83
N GLU A 266 -18.74 -1.04 9.92
CA GLU A 266 -20.16 -0.77 10.19
C GLU A 266 -21.10 -1.29 9.09
N LEU A 267 -20.59 -1.43 7.86
CA LEU A 267 -21.37 -1.80 6.67
C LEU A 267 -21.13 -3.22 6.18
N PHE A 268 -20.03 -3.84 6.58
CA PHE A 268 -19.66 -5.15 6.08
C PHE A 268 -18.91 -5.97 7.14
N GLU A 269 -19.24 -7.24 7.22
CA GLU A 269 -18.53 -8.24 8.01
C GLU A 269 -18.49 -9.56 7.24
N GLY A 270 -17.28 -10.02 6.94
CA GLY A 270 -17.08 -11.24 6.16
C GLY A 270 -15.72 -11.29 5.50
N TRP A 271 -15.52 -12.25 4.60
CA TRP A 271 -14.27 -12.37 3.86
C TRP A 271 -14.20 -11.35 2.72
N GLY A 272 -13.11 -10.58 2.68
CA GLY A 272 -12.81 -9.67 1.59
C GLY A 272 -12.33 -10.37 0.33
N ASN A 273 -11.92 -9.58 -0.67
CA ASN A 273 -11.42 -10.08 -1.94
C ASN A 273 -10.23 -11.03 -1.79
N ILE A 274 -10.16 -12.01 -2.71
CA ILE A 274 -9.08 -12.98 -2.83
C ILE A 274 -7.90 -12.33 -3.53
N GLN A 275 -6.73 -12.47 -2.95
CA GLN A 275 -5.47 -12.14 -3.60
C GLN A 275 -4.76 -13.41 -4.03
N LYS A 276 -4.11 -13.34 -5.19
CA LYS A 276 -3.37 -14.45 -5.79
C LYS A 276 -1.88 -14.17 -5.78
N LEU A 277 -1.09 -15.14 -5.34
CA LEU A 277 0.37 -15.11 -5.46
C LEU A 277 0.91 -16.43 -6.02
N THR A 278 2.08 -16.36 -6.63
CA THR A 278 2.84 -17.52 -7.10
C THR A 278 4.08 -17.69 -6.26
N ILE A 279 4.28 -18.89 -5.71
CA ILE A 279 5.53 -19.31 -5.07
C ILE A 279 6.27 -20.20 -6.07
N PRO A 280 7.41 -19.76 -6.64
CA PRO A 280 8.19 -20.59 -7.57
C PRO A 280 8.87 -21.76 -6.84
N GLU A 281 9.36 -22.75 -7.59
CA GLU A 281 10.16 -23.86 -7.04
C GLU A 281 11.44 -23.37 -6.34
N ARG A 282 12.03 -22.28 -6.85
CA ARG A 282 13.24 -21.67 -6.34
C ARG A 282 12.91 -20.39 -5.59
N THR A 283 13.05 -20.42 -4.26
CA THR A 283 12.81 -19.28 -3.35
C THR A 283 14.00 -19.05 -2.44
N HIS A 284 14.19 -17.81 -2.02
CA HIS A 284 14.96 -17.48 -0.82
C HIS A 284 14.23 -17.97 0.43
N SER A 285 14.97 -18.20 1.51
CA SER A 285 14.41 -18.46 2.84
C SER A 285 14.97 -17.42 3.80
N TYR A 286 14.55 -16.17 3.63
CA TYR A 286 15.01 -15.06 4.46
C TYR A 286 13.93 -14.57 5.41
N ARG A 287 14.36 -14.30 6.65
CA ARG A 287 13.60 -13.54 7.64
C ARG A 287 14.54 -12.48 8.23
N PRO A 288 14.10 -11.22 8.39
CA PRO A 288 14.90 -10.23 9.07
C PRO A 288 15.15 -10.67 10.51
N PRO A 289 16.33 -10.36 11.07
CA PRO A 289 16.56 -10.51 12.51
C PRO A 289 15.55 -9.69 13.32
N THR A 290 15.24 -10.14 14.54
CA THR A 290 14.51 -9.33 15.50
C THR A 290 15.42 -8.24 16.04
N LEU A 291 14.95 -6.99 16.02
CA LEU A 291 15.69 -5.86 16.58
C LEU A 291 15.62 -5.86 18.10
N ASP A 292 16.78 -5.73 18.76
CA ASP A 292 16.85 -5.43 20.19
C ASP A 292 16.65 -3.93 20.40
N MET A 293 15.38 -3.51 20.44
CA MET A 293 15.02 -2.10 20.62
C MET A 293 15.58 -1.54 21.93
N ALA A 294 15.60 -2.33 23.00
CA ALA A 294 16.11 -1.91 24.30
C ALA A 294 17.63 -1.64 24.26
N ALA A 295 18.40 -2.50 23.60
CA ALA A 295 19.83 -2.27 23.40
C ALA A 295 20.11 -1.03 22.55
N ILE A 296 19.29 -0.73 21.55
CA ILE A 296 19.42 0.51 20.76
C ILE A 296 19.08 1.74 21.60
N ILE A 297 17.99 1.69 22.38
CA ILE A 297 17.57 2.79 23.27
C ILE A 297 18.65 3.11 24.30
N ALA A 298 19.32 2.09 24.83
CA ALA A 298 20.39 2.25 25.83
C ALA A 298 21.66 2.95 25.28
N LYS A 299 21.83 3.05 23.95
CA LYS A 299 22.96 3.76 23.35
C LYS A 299 22.78 5.29 23.51
N PRO A 300 23.77 6.01 24.04
CA PRO A 300 23.69 7.46 24.16
C PRO A 300 23.77 8.13 22.78
N HIS A 301 23.27 9.36 22.70
CA HIS A 301 23.53 10.24 21.57
C HIS A 301 25.00 10.72 21.57
N PRO A 302 25.64 10.91 20.40
CA PRO A 302 25.13 10.66 19.04
C PRO A 302 25.18 9.16 18.66
N ARG A 303 24.05 8.58 18.28
CA ARG A 303 23.96 7.17 17.85
C ARG A 303 24.48 6.96 16.43
N LEU A 304 24.36 7.96 15.56
CA LEU A 304 24.77 7.90 14.15
C LEU A 304 26.28 8.06 13.95
N LEU A 305 27.03 8.39 15.01
CA LEU A 305 28.49 8.43 14.97
C LEU A 305 29.08 7.07 14.55
N ALA A 306 28.49 5.96 14.99
CA ALA A 306 28.91 4.61 14.59
C ALA A 306 28.84 4.40 13.07
N ARG A 307 27.87 5.04 12.39
CA ARG A 307 27.77 5.03 10.92
C ARG A 307 28.84 5.90 10.26
N HIS A 308 29.20 7.02 10.87
CA HIS A 308 30.17 7.96 10.30
C HIS A 308 31.63 7.56 10.54
N ARG A 309 31.94 7.02 11.72
CA ARG A 309 33.28 6.63 12.18
C ARG A 309 33.24 5.21 12.75
N PRO A 310 32.96 4.19 11.93
CA PRO A 310 32.79 2.81 12.39
C PRO A 310 34.05 2.21 13.03
N ASP A 311 35.24 2.70 12.67
CA ASP A 311 36.50 2.25 13.25
C ASP A 311 36.81 2.84 14.64
N GLY A 312 36.04 3.84 15.08
CA GLY A 312 36.22 4.53 16.35
C GLY A 312 37.56 5.24 16.51
N LYS A 313 38.38 5.36 15.45
CA LYS A 313 39.74 5.89 15.58
C LYS A 313 39.71 7.39 15.88
N PRO A 314 40.47 7.86 16.88
CA PRO A 314 40.55 9.30 17.16
C PRO A 314 41.07 10.05 15.95
N LEU A 315 40.69 11.32 15.82
CA LEU A 315 41.25 12.21 14.82
C LEU A 315 42.66 12.63 15.21
N SER A 316 43.55 12.76 14.24
CA SER A 316 44.76 13.56 14.41
C SER A 316 44.41 15.04 14.63
N GLU A 317 45.32 15.81 15.22
CA GLU A 317 45.10 17.24 15.47
C GLU A 317 44.78 18.02 14.18
N SER A 318 45.47 17.68 13.08
CA SER A 318 45.24 18.30 11.76
C SER A 318 43.85 17.97 11.19
N GLU A 319 43.40 16.72 11.33
CA GLU A 319 42.06 16.32 10.92
C GLU A 319 41.00 17.02 11.79
N ARG A 320 41.19 17.05 13.11
CA ARG A 320 40.29 17.74 14.05
C ARG A 320 40.15 19.21 13.70
N ALA A 321 41.26 19.92 13.51
CA ALA A 321 41.26 21.33 13.10
C ALA A 321 40.57 21.53 11.74
N THR A 322 40.72 20.59 10.81
CA THR A 322 40.04 20.64 9.51
C THR A 322 38.53 20.50 9.65
N GLN A 323 38.04 19.58 10.48
CA GLN A 323 36.61 19.41 10.72
C GLN A 323 35.99 20.64 11.39
N ILE A 324 36.68 21.23 12.38
CA ILE A 324 36.24 22.47 13.04
C ILE A 324 36.13 23.62 12.02
N ARG A 325 37.17 23.85 11.20
CA ARG A 325 37.13 24.89 10.16
C ARG A 325 35.98 24.66 9.17
N ARG A 326 35.70 23.40 8.80
CA ARG A 326 34.58 23.07 7.90
C ARG A 326 33.24 23.39 8.53
N ALA A 327 32.99 22.96 9.77
CA ALA A 327 31.76 23.30 10.50
C ALA A 327 31.54 24.82 10.59
N GLN A 328 32.58 25.58 10.93
CA GLN A 328 32.54 27.05 10.98
C GLN A 328 32.24 27.66 9.60
N SER A 329 32.80 27.10 8.52
CA SER A 329 32.51 27.57 7.16
C SER A 329 31.03 27.38 6.78
N TYR A 330 30.42 26.26 7.17
CA TYR A 330 28.99 26.02 6.93
C TYR A 330 28.09 26.94 7.75
N LEU A 331 28.43 27.18 9.02
CA LEU A 331 27.73 28.18 9.83
C LEU A 331 27.83 29.59 9.19
N LYS A 332 29.01 29.96 8.71
CA LYS A 332 29.25 31.27 8.07
C LYS A 332 28.48 31.45 6.76
N LEU A 333 28.24 30.38 5.99
CA LEU A 333 27.39 30.45 4.80
C LEU A 333 25.95 30.82 5.15
N GLY A 334 25.53 30.63 6.40
CA GLY A 334 24.22 31.00 6.90
C GLY A 334 23.12 30.07 6.42
N VAL A 335 21.90 30.48 6.76
CA VAL A 335 20.66 29.75 6.49
C VAL A 335 20.03 30.41 5.27
N PRO A 336 19.83 29.69 4.16
CA PRO A 336 19.14 30.29 3.03
C PRO A 336 17.67 30.57 3.38
N GLU A 337 17.03 31.46 2.61
CA GLU A 337 15.60 31.68 2.71
C GLU A 337 14.83 30.37 2.41
N HIS A 338 13.76 30.11 3.17
CA HIS A 338 12.90 28.94 2.92
C HIS A 338 12.30 29.04 1.52
N PRO A 339 12.55 28.08 0.62
CA PRO A 339 12.00 28.18 -0.72
C PRO A 339 10.48 28.07 -0.73
N GLY A 340 9.84 28.87 -1.59
CA GLY A 340 8.42 28.71 -1.92
C GLY A 340 8.16 27.41 -2.70
N PRO A 341 6.92 26.89 -2.66
CA PRO A 341 6.54 25.70 -3.42
C PRO A 341 6.64 25.94 -4.93
N TYR A 342 6.72 24.86 -5.71
CA TYR A 342 6.55 24.98 -7.16
C TYR A 342 5.16 25.51 -7.47
N VAL A 343 5.11 26.61 -8.22
CA VAL A 343 3.87 27.20 -8.75
C VAL A 343 3.92 27.06 -10.26
N LYS A 344 2.90 26.43 -10.83
CA LYS A 344 2.77 26.28 -12.27
C LYS A 344 2.73 27.68 -12.92
N ASP A 345 3.44 27.84 -14.03
CA ASP A 345 3.52 29.09 -14.81
C ASP A 345 4.23 30.27 -14.11
N ASP A 346 4.99 30.02 -13.04
CA ASP A 346 5.91 31.03 -12.49
C ASP A 346 7.03 31.35 -13.50
N PRO A 347 7.21 32.61 -13.93
CA PRO A 347 8.19 32.97 -14.96
C PRO A 347 9.65 32.75 -14.52
N ARG A 348 9.92 32.63 -13.21
CA ARG A 348 11.26 32.32 -12.69
C ARG A 348 11.63 30.85 -12.94
N TRP A 349 10.64 29.96 -12.86
CA TRP A 349 10.81 28.51 -12.97
C TRP A 349 9.61 27.92 -13.72
N PRO A 350 9.50 28.12 -15.04
CA PRO A 350 8.29 27.79 -15.80
C PRO A 350 7.95 26.30 -15.72
N ASN A 351 8.96 25.44 -15.70
CA ASN A 351 8.79 24.00 -15.56
C ASN A 351 9.15 23.52 -14.14
N TRP A 352 8.47 22.48 -13.67
CA TRP A 352 8.80 21.84 -12.38
C TRP A 352 10.29 21.43 -12.32
N ILE A 353 10.86 20.94 -13.42
CA ILE A 353 12.27 20.52 -13.46
C ILE A 353 13.25 21.68 -13.23
N ASP A 354 12.89 22.91 -13.65
CA ASP A 354 13.68 24.11 -13.38
C ASP A 354 13.67 24.45 -11.88
N TRP A 355 12.49 24.44 -11.26
CA TRP A 355 12.35 24.66 -9.82
C TRP A 355 13.09 23.57 -9.04
N TYR A 356 12.94 22.31 -9.46
CA TYR A 356 13.59 21.17 -8.85
C TYR A 356 15.11 21.34 -8.82
N GLY A 357 15.75 21.61 -9.97
CA GLY A 357 17.21 21.76 -10.04
C GLY A 357 17.76 23.09 -9.51
N LYS A 358 17.02 24.20 -9.64
CA LYS A 358 17.53 25.54 -9.28
C LYS A 358 17.13 25.99 -7.89
N VAL A 359 16.02 25.47 -7.35
CA VAL A 359 15.51 25.81 -6.02
C VAL A 359 15.65 24.62 -5.07
N ALA A 360 15.01 23.48 -5.37
CA ALA A 360 15.01 22.36 -4.44
C ALA A 360 16.43 21.80 -4.21
N ASP A 361 17.21 21.56 -5.27
CA ASP A 361 18.58 21.04 -5.16
C ASP A 361 19.54 22.07 -4.54
N LYS A 362 19.54 23.29 -5.06
CA LYS A 362 20.52 24.32 -4.67
C LYS A 362 20.22 24.99 -3.33
N THR A 363 18.99 24.86 -2.81
CA THR A 363 18.58 25.42 -1.52
C THR A 363 18.27 24.32 -0.52
N THR A 364 17.21 23.52 -0.73
CA THR A 364 16.73 22.52 0.25
C THR A 364 17.76 21.41 0.48
N ALA A 365 18.21 20.72 -0.58
CA ALA A 365 19.18 19.64 -0.43
C ALA A 365 20.56 20.14 0.01
N ARG A 366 20.99 21.30 -0.52
CA ARG A 366 22.25 21.93 -0.11
C ARG A 366 22.26 22.27 1.37
N TYR A 367 21.18 22.85 1.89
CA TYR A 367 21.08 23.16 3.32
C TYR A 367 21.07 21.89 4.18
N GLY A 368 20.36 20.85 3.76
CA GLY A 368 20.46 19.52 4.35
C GLY A 368 21.90 18.97 4.40
N THR A 369 22.66 19.17 3.32
CA THR A 369 24.07 18.77 3.26
C THR A 369 24.94 19.58 4.23
N HIS A 370 24.68 20.88 4.40
CA HIS A 370 25.39 21.72 5.37
C HIS A 370 25.12 21.25 6.81
N LEU A 371 23.86 21.00 7.14
CA LEU A 371 23.45 20.43 8.43
C LEU A 371 24.17 19.10 8.71
N GLU A 372 24.08 18.13 7.79
CA GLU A 372 24.70 16.82 7.94
C GLU A 372 26.22 16.91 8.14
N ARG A 373 26.90 17.77 7.37
CA ARG A 373 28.37 17.93 7.46
C ARG A 373 28.80 18.62 8.75
N THR A 374 28.07 19.64 9.20
CA THR A 374 28.33 20.31 10.48
C THR A 374 28.11 19.34 11.64
N ALA A 375 27.00 18.59 11.62
CA ALA A 375 26.69 17.58 12.63
C ALA A 375 27.78 16.50 12.71
N LYS A 376 28.19 15.95 11.56
CA LYS A 376 29.29 14.97 11.48
C LYS A 376 30.58 15.50 12.09
N ALA A 377 30.97 16.73 11.75
CA ALA A 377 32.14 17.39 12.32
C ALA A 377 32.00 17.55 13.85
N ALA A 378 30.81 17.92 14.34
CA ALA A 378 30.53 18.02 15.77
C ALA A 378 30.67 16.69 16.50
N MET A 379 30.11 15.61 15.95
CA MET A 379 30.19 14.26 16.53
C MET A 379 31.65 13.77 16.65
N VAL A 380 32.49 13.98 15.63
CA VAL A 380 33.87 13.45 15.63
C VAL A 380 34.87 14.34 16.37
N THR A 381 34.60 15.64 16.51
CA THR A 381 35.49 16.58 17.20
C THR A 381 35.14 16.79 18.66
N GLN A 382 33.86 16.57 19.02
CA GLN A 382 33.25 16.90 20.32
C GLN A 382 33.53 18.36 20.74
N ASP A 383 33.77 19.23 19.77
CA ASP A 383 34.13 20.62 20.01
C ASP A 383 32.88 21.45 20.29
N LYS A 384 32.88 22.21 21.40
CA LYS A 384 31.72 23.01 21.82
C LYS A 384 31.22 23.95 20.73
N ALA A 385 32.12 24.61 19.99
CA ALA A 385 31.73 25.55 18.94
C ALA A 385 31.09 24.83 17.73
N THR A 386 31.55 23.62 17.42
CA THR A 386 30.94 22.82 16.34
C THR A 386 29.58 22.24 16.72
N ILE A 387 29.38 21.85 17.98
CA ILE A 387 28.07 21.39 18.47
C ILE A 387 27.08 22.56 18.49
N GLU A 388 27.51 23.74 18.96
CA GLU A 388 26.69 24.95 18.91
C GLU A 388 26.33 25.34 17.47
N ALA A 389 27.28 25.19 16.53
CA ALA A 389 27.00 25.39 15.11
C ALA A 389 25.93 24.42 14.57
N ALA A 390 25.99 23.14 14.96
CA ALA A 390 24.99 22.14 14.58
C ALA A 390 23.61 22.49 15.14
N LYS A 391 23.55 22.91 16.42
CA LYS A 391 22.34 23.39 17.09
C LYS A 391 21.75 24.63 16.40
N THR A 392 22.57 25.65 16.16
CA THR A 392 22.14 26.90 15.52
C THR A 392 21.52 26.65 14.15
N LEU A 393 22.17 25.85 13.31
CA LEU A 393 21.64 25.51 11.98
C LEU A 393 20.36 24.66 12.08
N LEU A 394 20.29 23.72 13.02
CA LEU A 394 19.08 22.91 13.23
C LEU A 394 17.88 23.76 13.63
N LEU A 395 18.04 24.65 14.61
CA LEU A 395 16.97 25.53 15.07
C LEU A 395 16.47 26.42 13.94
N ALA A 396 17.37 26.95 13.12
CA ALA A 396 16.97 27.73 11.95
C ALA A 396 16.27 26.88 10.87
N ALA A 397 16.64 25.60 10.70
CA ALA A 397 15.91 24.68 9.84
C ALA A 397 14.49 24.41 10.35
N CYS A 398 14.27 24.48 11.67
CA CYS A 398 12.96 24.36 12.31
C CYS A 398 12.08 25.61 12.15
N GLU A 399 12.61 26.72 11.61
CA GLU A 399 11.79 27.87 11.18
C GLU A 399 11.11 27.63 9.83
N TRP A 400 11.62 26.70 9.02
CA TRP A 400 11.03 26.40 7.72
C TRP A 400 9.74 25.60 7.88
N ASP A 401 8.63 26.14 7.38
CA ASP A 401 7.32 25.47 7.38
C ASP A 401 7.44 24.07 6.72
N PRO A 402 7.16 22.97 7.45
CA PRO A 402 7.18 21.62 6.88
C PRO A 402 6.23 21.43 5.70
N LYS A 403 5.19 22.26 5.55
CA LYS A 403 4.18 22.21 4.47
C LYS A 403 4.51 23.12 3.29
N GLY A 404 5.53 23.97 3.43
CA GLY A 404 6.01 24.91 2.41
C GLY A 404 6.86 24.26 1.32
N GLY A 405 7.72 25.01 0.64
CA GLY A 405 8.44 24.52 -0.56
C GLY A 405 9.48 23.44 -0.31
N SER A 406 9.88 23.21 0.95
CA SER A 406 10.74 22.09 1.34
C SER A 406 9.99 20.80 1.70
N ALA A 407 8.67 20.75 1.48
CA ALA A 407 7.86 19.56 1.72
C ALA A 407 8.15 18.45 0.69
N ALA A 408 8.09 17.18 1.13
CA ALA A 408 8.40 16.01 0.29
C ALA A 408 7.50 15.86 -0.94
N ARG A 409 6.29 16.44 -0.93
CA ARG A 409 5.38 16.45 -2.09
C ARG A 409 5.90 17.26 -3.28
N TYR A 410 6.82 18.21 -3.07
CA TYR A 410 7.38 19.04 -4.14
C TYR A 410 8.72 18.52 -4.67
N GLY A 411 9.53 17.92 -3.79
CA GLY A 411 10.79 17.26 -4.13
C GLY A 411 11.21 16.32 -3.00
N ASP A 412 10.94 15.03 -3.16
CA ASP A 412 11.12 14.04 -2.09
C ASP A 412 12.59 13.75 -1.78
N LEU A 413 13.47 13.71 -2.78
CA LEU A 413 14.91 13.50 -2.60
C LEU A 413 15.58 14.67 -1.85
N GLN A 414 15.17 15.90 -2.15
CA GLN A 414 15.72 17.10 -1.52
C GLN A 414 15.18 17.25 -0.10
N ALA A 415 13.88 17.00 0.10
CA ALA A 415 13.30 16.95 1.44
C ALA A 415 13.93 15.86 2.30
N ALA A 416 14.26 14.68 1.73
CA ALA A 416 14.95 13.62 2.45
C ALA A 416 16.39 14.02 2.83
N SER A 417 17.06 14.80 1.97
CA SER A 417 18.39 15.36 2.27
C SER A 417 18.34 16.41 3.38
N LEU A 418 17.32 17.27 3.38
CA LEU A 418 17.06 18.20 4.49
C LEU A 418 16.79 17.46 5.80
N LEU A 419 15.85 16.51 5.80
CA LEU A 419 15.51 15.72 6.98
C LEU A 419 16.73 14.96 7.51
N LYS A 420 17.55 14.38 6.63
CA LYS A 420 18.79 13.72 7.02
C LYS A 420 19.70 14.68 7.78
N GLY A 421 19.96 15.86 7.23
CA GLY A 421 20.75 16.88 7.90
C GLY A 421 20.19 17.24 9.29
N MET A 422 18.88 17.43 9.38
CA MET A 422 18.23 17.76 10.66
C MET A 422 18.36 16.65 11.70
N ILE A 423 18.17 15.38 11.30
CA ILE A 423 18.32 14.22 12.19
C ILE A 423 19.75 14.08 12.70
N TRP A 424 20.73 14.22 11.81
CA TRP A 424 22.14 14.18 12.19
C TRP A 424 22.47 15.34 13.14
N SER A 425 21.99 16.56 12.89
CA SER A 425 22.20 17.68 13.79
C SER A 425 21.54 17.46 15.16
N TYR A 426 20.31 16.95 15.20
CA TYR A 426 19.64 16.60 16.46
C TYR A 426 20.49 15.60 17.24
N ASP A 427 20.90 14.50 16.60
CA ASP A 427 21.72 13.46 17.24
C ASP A 427 23.07 14.01 17.76
N ALA A 428 23.65 15.00 17.08
CA ALA A 428 24.91 15.64 17.49
C ALA A 428 24.76 16.64 18.65
N CYS A 429 23.64 17.35 18.76
CA CYS A 429 23.46 18.43 19.74
C CYS A 429 22.34 18.19 20.78
N GLU A 430 21.75 16.99 20.82
CA GLU A 430 20.61 16.64 21.68
C GLU A 430 20.79 17.12 23.12
N ALA A 431 21.95 16.83 23.72
CA ALA A 431 22.26 17.18 25.11
C ALA A 431 22.39 18.69 25.38
N GLN A 432 22.43 19.53 24.34
CA GLN A 432 22.53 21.01 24.44
C GLN A 432 21.21 21.73 24.15
N LEU A 433 20.15 21.00 23.78
CA LEU A 433 18.83 21.60 23.57
C LEU A 433 18.16 21.87 24.94
N SER A 434 17.59 23.06 25.09
CA SER A 434 16.65 23.32 26.19
C SER A 434 15.39 22.45 26.04
N PRO A 435 14.58 22.26 27.09
CA PRO A 435 13.32 21.55 26.98
C PRO A 435 12.40 22.09 25.86
N GLU A 436 12.31 23.41 25.73
CA GLU A 436 11.47 24.10 24.74
C GLU A 436 12.03 23.93 23.32
N GLU A 437 13.35 24.07 23.16
CA GLU A 437 14.03 23.82 21.89
C GLU A 437 13.84 22.37 21.45
N LYS A 438 13.98 21.42 22.37
CA LYS A 438 13.81 19.98 22.10
C LYS A 438 12.38 19.66 21.70
N GLU A 439 11.38 20.16 22.43
CA GLU A 439 9.96 19.98 22.06
C GLU A 439 9.69 20.48 20.64
N ARG A 440 10.14 21.70 20.33
CA ARG A 440 9.98 22.30 19.01
C ARG A 440 10.66 21.48 17.91
N VAL A 441 11.91 21.07 18.11
CA VAL A 441 12.68 20.27 17.14
C VAL A 441 11.96 18.94 16.89
N LEU A 442 11.54 18.25 17.95
CA LEU A 442 10.86 16.95 17.82
C LEU A 442 9.51 17.07 17.10
N ALA A 443 8.74 18.14 17.34
CA ALA A 443 7.49 18.40 16.62
C ALA A 443 7.73 18.55 15.11
N ILE A 444 8.72 19.35 14.71
CA ILE A 444 9.07 19.55 13.29
C ILE A 444 9.62 18.29 12.64
N LEU A 445 10.51 17.57 13.34
CA LEU A 445 11.06 16.30 12.84
C LEU A 445 9.94 15.28 12.61
N LYS A 446 9.03 15.13 13.58
CA LYS A 446 7.87 14.23 13.46
C LYS A 446 7.02 14.56 12.23
N GLU A 447 6.68 15.82 12.02
CA GLU A 447 5.90 16.23 10.85
C GLU A 447 6.62 15.88 9.53
N ARG A 448 7.93 16.16 9.44
CA ARG A 448 8.73 15.84 8.25
C ARG A 448 8.87 14.33 8.02
N ILE A 449 9.06 13.54 9.07
CA ILE A 449 9.14 12.06 9.00
C ILE A 449 7.81 11.48 8.48
N LEU A 450 6.67 11.99 8.94
CA LEU A 450 5.35 11.51 8.51
C LEU A 450 5.10 11.72 7.00
N GLN A 451 5.72 12.72 6.38
CA GLN A 451 5.66 12.91 4.92
C GLN A 451 6.29 11.75 4.14
N PHE A 452 7.24 11.04 4.74
CA PHE A 452 7.87 9.84 4.18
C PHE A 452 7.21 8.55 4.65
N TYR A 453 6.91 8.44 5.95
CA TYR A 453 6.34 7.24 6.55
C TYR A 453 5.00 6.84 5.90
N THR A 454 4.12 7.82 5.67
CA THR A 454 2.82 7.61 5.00
C THR A 454 2.94 7.17 3.53
N ARG A 455 4.13 7.22 2.94
CA ARG A 455 4.39 6.72 1.58
C ARG A 455 4.92 5.30 1.55
N ILE A 456 5.45 4.80 2.66
CA ILE A 456 5.90 3.41 2.82
C ILE A 456 4.90 2.55 3.63
N ARG A 457 3.85 3.18 4.19
CA ARG A 457 2.69 2.55 4.82
C ARG A 457 1.39 3.07 4.18
N PRO A 458 0.52 2.22 3.59
CA PRO A 458 0.60 0.75 3.61
C PRO A 458 1.72 0.21 2.71
N PHE A 459 2.07 -1.04 2.96
CA PHE A 459 3.23 -1.81 2.45
C PHE A 459 3.24 -2.07 0.92
N ARG A 460 2.68 -1.14 0.14
CA ARG A 460 2.42 -1.24 -1.30
C ARG A 460 3.03 -0.05 -2.05
N ILE A 461 4.33 0.16 -1.81
CA ILE A 461 5.20 0.92 -2.72
C ILE A 461 5.37 0.12 -4.02
N ASN A 462 5.66 0.80 -5.14
CA ASN A 462 6.29 0.14 -6.27
C ASN A 462 7.74 -0.17 -5.86
N PRO A 463 8.08 -1.43 -5.51
CA PRO A 463 9.37 -1.72 -4.91
C PRO A 463 10.50 -1.66 -5.93
N ALA A 464 10.21 -1.75 -7.23
CA ALA A 464 11.18 -1.72 -8.32
C ALA A 464 11.66 -0.31 -8.69
N GLN A 465 11.41 0.71 -7.86
CA GLN A 465 11.82 2.10 -8.09
C GLN A 465 12.67 2.62 -6.92
N ASN A 466 13.71 3.40 -7.22
CA ASN A 466 14.68 3.89 -6.24
C ASN A 466 14.13 4.90 -5.20
N HIS A 467 13.13 5.71 -5.56
CA HIS A 467 12.56 6.73 -4.67
C HIS A 467 12.01 6.11 -3.37
N PRO A 468 11.15 5.07 -3.41
CA PRO A 468 10.75 4.32 -2.23
C PRO A 468 11.90 3.82 -1.34
N TRP A 469 13.05 3.44 -1.91
CA TRP A 469 14.21 3.00 -1.12
C TRP A 469 14.77 4.15 -0.30
N LYS A 470 14.92 5.33 -0.91
CA LYS A 470 15.35 6.54 -0.20
C LYS A 470 14.38 6.92 0.92
N LYS A 471 13.06 6.81 0.68
CA LYS A 471 12.00 7.06 1.68
C LYS A 471 12.11 6.08 2.85
N ASN A 472 12.33 4.80 2.55
CA ASN A 472 12.51 3.76 3.56
C ASN A 472 13.74 4.03 4.44
N THR A 473 14.87 4.38 3.81
CA THR A 473 16.13 4.67 4.51
C THR A 473 16.03 5.90 5.40
N ILE A 474 15.44 7.01 4.94
CA ILE A 474 15.34 8.21 5.78
C ILE A 474 14.41 7.99 6.98
N VAL A 475 13.37 7.16 6.84
CA VAL A 475 12.52 6.76 7.97
C VAL A 475 13.31 5.91 8.98
N ALA A 476 14.07 4.90 8.55
CA ALA A 476 14.91 4.10 9.46
C ALA A 476 15.98 4.95 10.18
N GLU A 477 16.68 5.81 9.44
CA GLU A 477 17.72 6.70 9.99
C GLU A 477 17.14 7.64 11.05
N SER A 478 15.95 8.20 10.77
CA SER A 478 15.23 9.04 11.72
C SER A 478 14.77 8.25 12.95
N ALA A 479 14.24 7.05 12.75
CA ALA A 479 13.75 6.20 13.81
C ALA A 479 14.87 5.75 14.76
N LEU A 480 16.04 5.38 14.24
CA LEU A 480 17.21 5.00 15.06
C LEU A 480 17.70 6.15 15.94
N ALA A 481 17.73 7.37 15.40
CA ALA A 481 18.05 8.55 16.18
C ALA A 481 16.97 8.85 17.23
N LEU A 482 15.68 8.64 16.93
CA LEU A 482 14.58 9.06 17.80
C LEU A 482 14.00 7.95 18.69
N LEU A 483 14.58 6.74 18.66
CA LEU A 483 14.12 5.58 19.44
C LEU A 483 14.21 5.88 20.94
N GLY A 484 13.13 5.63 21.68
CA GLY A 484 13.01 5.99 23.09
C GLY A 484 12.78 7.49 23.37
N VAL A 485 12.70 8.32 22.32
CA VAL A 485 12.38 9.77 22.41
C VAL A 485 10.98 10.04 21.86
N ILE A 486 10.67 9.52 20.67
CA ILE A 486 9.33 9.58 20.07
C ILE A 486 8.73 8.17 20.09
N PRO A 487 7.54 7.95 20.70
CA PRO A 487 6.93 6.62 20.82
C PRO A 487 6.75 5.92 19.47
N GLU A 488 6.40 6.65 18.41
CA GLU A 488 6.18 6.06 17.09
C GLU A 488 7.46 5.58 16.37
N ALA A 489 8.66 5.92 16.88
CA ALA A 489 9.92 5.53 16.26
C ALA A 489 10.11 4.01 16.21
N GLU A 490 9.58 3.26 17.19
CA GLU A 490 9.62 1.79 17.16
C GLU A 490 8.86 1.23 15.96
N GLU A 491 7.64 1.72 15.72
CA GLU A 491 6.81 1.31 14.58
C GLU A 491 7.49 1.71 13.25
N TRP A 492 8.04 2.92 13.18
CA TRP A 492 8.75 3.40 11.98
C TRP A 492 9.94 2.51 11.63
N LEU A 493 10.75 2.12 12.62
CA LEU A 493 11.92 1.27 12.42
C LEU A 493 11.51 -0.15 12.01
N ASP A 494 10.54 -0.74 12.69
CA ASP A 494 10.01 -2.07 12.35
C ASP A 494 9.44 -2.08 10.94
N VAL A 495 8.51 -1.17 10.60
CA VAL A 495 7.92 -1.10 9.25
C VAL A 495 8.99 -0.90 8.18
N SER A 496 10.03 -0.09 8.46
CA SER A 496 11.12 0.13 7.52
C SER A 496 11.95 -1.14 7.27
N LEU A 497 12.28 -1.90 8.32
CA LEU A 497 13.02 -3.17 8.21
C LEU A 497 12.22 -4.21 7.42
N GLN A 498 10.94 -4.31 7.72
CA GLN A 498 10.03 -5.23 7.04
C GLN A 498 9.92 -4.85 5.56
N ASN A 499 9.73 -3.56 5.24
CA ASN A 499 9.64 -3.07 3.85
C ASN A 499 10.91 -3.39 3.06
N PHE A 500 12.07 -3.16 3.68
CA PHE A 500 13.36 -3.44 3.07
C PHE A 500 13.50 -4.92 2.68
N THR A 501 13.19 -5.82 3.62
CA THR A 501 13.46 -7.25 3.47
C THR A 501 12.39 -8.01 2.71
N TYR A 502 11.12 -7.62 2.80
CA TYR A 502 10.00 -8.36 2.19
C TYR A 502 9.42 -7.72 0.94
N ARG A 503 9.77 -6.46 0.62
CA ARG A 503 9.28 -5.79 -0.60
C ARG A 503 10.41 -5.32 -1.49
N ILE A 504 11.34 -4.54 -0.94
CA ILE A 504 12.40 -3.90 -1.73
C ILE A 504 13.36 -4.95 -2.29
N LEU A 505 14.06 -5.71 -1.44
CA LEU A 505 15.05 -6.67 -1.92
C LEU A 505 14.46 -7.77 -2.82
N PRO A 506 13.31 -8.39 -2.51
CA PRO A 506 12.73 -9.42 -3.38
C PRO A 506 12.27 -8.89 -4.74
N SER A 507 12.04 -7.58 -4.88
CA SER A 507 11.67 -6.99 -6.18
C SER A 507 12.83 -6.82 -7.15
N MET A 508 14.07 -6.95 -6.65
CA MET A 508 15.28 -6.78 -7.45
C MET A 508 15.67 -8.05 -8.21
N GLY A 509 14.90 -9.14 -8.05
CA GLY A 509 15.20 -10.43 -8.65
C GLY A 509 15.69 -11.45 -7.62
N PHE A 510 16.34 -12.50 -8.11
CA PHE A 510 16.72 -13.68 -7.35
C PHE A 510 18.23 -13.75 -7.07
N ASP A 511 19.06 -13.68 -8.10
CA ASP A 511 20.51 -13.95 -8.08
C ASP A 511 21.38 -12.69 -7.90
N GLY A 512 20.80 -11.58 -7.45
CA GLY A 512 21.52 -10.31 -7.30
C GLY A 512 21.47 -9.41 -8.53
N GLU A 513 20.71 -9.79 -9.56
CA GLU A 513 20.48 -8.98 -10.76
C GLU A 513 19.79 -7.65 -10.47
N ASN A 514 19.78 -6.75 -11.44
CA ASN A 514 18.98 -5.53 -11.39
C ASN A 514 18.25 -5.34 -12.71
N GLN A 515 16.92 -5.31 -12.64
CA GLN A 515 16.01 -5.19 -13.77
C GLN A 515 16.16 -3.89 -14.58
N GLU A 516 16.76 -2.84 -14.01
CA GLU A 516 17.02 -1.55 -14.66
C GLU A 516 18.42 -1.47 -15.32
N GLY A 517 19.21 -2.55 -15.25
CA GLY A 517 20.54 -2.63 -15.87
C GLY A 517 21.68 -2.08 -14.99
N ILE A 518 22.90 -2.10 -15.53
CA ILE A 518 24.13 -1.84 -14.76
C ILE A 518 24.25 -0.39 -14.25
N SER A 519 23.75 0.58 -15.01
CA SER A 519 23.78 2.00 -14.62
C SER A 519 22.93 2.25 -13.37
N TYR A 520 21.72 1.70 -13.35
CA TYR A 520 20.82 1.79 -12.20
C TYR A 520 21.20 0.83 -11.08
N TRP A 521 21.90 -0.27 -11.37
CA TRP A 521 22.57 -1.06 -10.34
C TRP A 521 23.56 -0.19 -9.56
N ALA A 522 24.49 0.49 -10.25
CA ALA A 522 25.51 1.30 -9.59
C ALA A 522 24.90 2.45 -8.75
N TYR A 523 23.87 3.12 -9.28
CA TYR A 523 23.17 4.19 -8.58
C TYR A 523 22.29 3.66 -7.42
N GLY A 524 21.47 2.65 -7.70
CA GLY A 524 20.42 2.15 -6.81
C GLY A 524 20.93 1.25 -5.69
N VAL A 525 21.87 0.36 -5.97
CA VAL A 525 22.45 -0.55 -4.96
C VAL A 525 23.18 0.23 -3.87
N GLY A 526 23.79 1.37 -4.20
CA GLY A 526 24.35 2.28 -3.19
C GLY A 526 23.30 2.73 -2.16
N MET A 527 22.04 2.92 -2.55
CA MET A 527 20.96 3.27 -1.60
C MET A 527 20.59 2.09 -0.69
N LEU A 528 20.59 0.87 -1.23
CA LEU A 528 20.31 -0.35 -0.49
C LEU A 528 21.44 -0.68 0.49
N ALA A 529 22.69 -0.58 0.05
CA ALA A 529 23.87 -0.74 0.90
C ALA A 529 23.90 0.30 2.03
N ASN A 530 23.50 1.55 1.75
CA ASN A 530 23.38 2.57 2.79
C ASN A 530 22.37 2.20 3.89
N TYR A 531 21.28 1.52 3.54
CA TYR A 531 20.33 1.00 4.52
C TYR A 531 20.94 -0.15 5.33
N ALA A 532 21.55 -1.12 4.65
CA ALA A 532 22.19 -2.27 5.30
C ALA A 532 23.32 -1.83 6.25
N ASP A 533 24.17 -0.87 5.84
CA ASP A 533 25.20 -0.27 6.68
C ASP A 533 24.61 0.43 7.92
N LEU A 534 23.50 1.15 7.75
CA LEU A 534 22.83 1.83 8.86
C LEU A 534 22.34 0.81 9.89
N MET A 535 21.68 -0.27 9.44
CA MET A 535 21.20 -1.34 10.33
C MET A 535 22.35 -2.08 11.00
N LEU A 536 23.42 -2.38 10.26
CA LEU A 536 24.59 -3.06 10.80
C LEU A 536 25.30 -2.20 11.86
N LEU A 537 25.62 -0.95 11.53
CA LEU A 537 26.50 -0.11 12.36
C LEU A 537 25.77 0.56 13.54
N VAL A 538 24.46 0.81 13.42
CA VAL A 538 23.69 1.52 14.46
C VAL A 538 22.78 0.56 15.22
N ALA A 539 22.14 -0.38 14.53
CA ALA A 539 21.20 -1.34 15.12
C ALA A 539 21.80 -2.73 15.40
N ASP A 540 23.10 -2.93 15.13
CA ASP A 540 23.78 -4.23 15.27
C ASP A 540 23.06 -5.37 14.53
N THR A 541 22.47 -5.05 13.37
CA THR A 541 21.64 -5.96 12.59
C THR A 541 22.23 -6.15 11.21
N ASN A 542 22.83 -7.32 10.96
CA ASN A 542 23.39 -7.65 9.66
C ASN A 542 22.28 -8.03 8.67
N LEU A 543 22.17 -7.28 7.58
CA LEU A 543 21.26 -7.57 6.46
C LEU A 543 21.99 -8.08 5.21
N TYR A 544 23.33 -8.09 5.21
CA TYR A 544 24.13 -8.56 4.08
C TYR A 544 24.09 -10.08 3.90
N ASP A 545 23.50 -10.80 4.85
CA ASP A 545 23.16 -12.23 4.74
C ASP A 545 21.91 -12.48 3.88
N HIS A 546 21.16 -11.43 3.50
CA HIS A 546 20.05 -11.56 2.57
C HIS A 546 20.56 -12.12 1.22
N PRO A 547 19.96 -13.20 0.68
CA PRO A 547 20.48 -13.90 -0.50
C PRO A 547 20.74 -12.99 -1.70
N TRP A 548 19.83 -12.08 -2.02
CA TRP A 548 20.05 -11.12 -3.12
C TRP A 548 21.22 -10.15 -2.84
N LEU A 549 21.34 -9.59 -1.62
CA LEU A 549 22.41 -8.63 -1.27
C LEU A 549 23.78 -9.30 -1.29
N ALA A 550 23.86 -10.55 -0.81
CA ALA A 550 25.08 -11.35 -0.83
C ALA A 550 25.61 -11.63 -2.26
N GLN A 551 24.74 -11.55 -3.27
CA GLN A 551 25.05 -11.90 -4.65
C GLN A 551 25.16 -10.69 -5.59
N THR A 552 24.58 -9.54 -5.24
CA THR A 552 24.38 -8.44 -6.19
C THR A 552 25.66 -7.87 -6.81
N CYS A 553 26.80 -7.93 -6.10
CA CYS A 553 28.09 -7.51 -6.66
C CYS A 553 28.60 -8.41 -7.80
N ARG A 554 28.05 -9.62 -7.98
CA ARG A 554 28.36 -10.47 -9.15
C ARG A 554 27.80 -9.86 -10.43
N PHE A 555 26.66 -9.18 -10.37
CA PHE A 555 25.98 -8.63 -11.55
C PHE A 555 26.89 -7.75 -12.42
N PRO A 556 27.56 -6.69 -11.90
CA PRO A 556 28.49 -5.91 -12.71
C PRO A 556 29.73 -6.70 -13.14
N MET A 557 30.19 -7.70 -12.38
CA MET A 557 31.35 -8.52 -12.77
C MET A 557 31.10 -9.33 -14.04
N TYR A 558 29.85 -9.78 -14.26
CA TYR A 558 29.47 -10.52 -15.48
C TYR A 558 29.09 -9.61 -16.65
N LEU A 559 28.50 -8.44 -16.39
CA LEU A 559 28.03 -7.53 -17.44
C LEU A 559 29.09 -6.54 -17.93
N ALA A 560 29.99 -6.10 -17.05
CA ALA A 560 31.07 -5.17 -17.37
C ALA A 560 32.34 -5.57 -16.60
N PRO A 561 32.98 -6.69 -16.97
CA PRO A 561 34.25 -7.09 -16.37
C PRO A 561 35.30 -5.99 -16.56
N PRO A 562 36.39 -5.99 -15.76
CA PRO A 562 37.46 -5.00 -15.89
C PRO A 562 37.92 -4.84 -17.35
N SER A 563 37.99 -3.59 -17.81
CA SER A 563 38.35 -3.21 -19.20
C SER A 563 37.31 -3.50 -20.28
N ALA A 564 36.08 -3.91 -19.93
CA ALA A 564 34.97 -4.03 -20.88
C ALA A 564 34.07 -2.79 -20.91
N TYR A 565 33.26 -2.66 -21.97
CA TYR A 565 32.21 -1.66 -22.05
C TYR A 565 31.01 -2.07 -21.19
N ALA A 566 30.46 -1.12 -20.44
CA ALA A 566 29.15 -1.29 -19.81
C ALA A 566 28.08 -1.04 -20.88
N ILE A 567 27.34 -2.08 -21.27
CA ILE A 567 26.17 -1.96 -22.15
C ILE A 567 24.95 -1.89 -21.22
N SER A 568 24.27 -0.75 -21.23
CA SER A 568 23.09 -0.47 -20.39
C SER A 568 21.86 -0.23 -21.23
#